data_AF-A0A973P520-F1
#
_entry.id   AF-A0A973P520-F1
#
_cell.length_a   1.000
_cell.length_b   1.000
_cell.length_c   1.000
_cell.angle_alpha   90.00
_cell.angle_beta   90.00
_cell.angle_gamma   90.00
#
_symmetry.space_group_name_H-M   'P 1'
#
loop_
_entity.id
_entity.type
_entity.pdbx_description
1 polymer ?
#
loop_
_entity_poly.entity_id
_entity_poly.type
_entity_poly.pdbx_seq_one_letter_code
_entity_poly.pdbx_strand_id
1 'polypeptide(L)'
;MRIQDYTAISSAAVAVSAAVYAAYQARIQHRREDFELARSLHADLTTGAAAEARDLLGTVVFTESPPKGKAAADIRGAYFTLLWCFERIEGGRRSLADRRQSKTNPAVKFLDDLIGWHVDFWRDDFGKVRDWLAQQPDGPVSDSASRAAFDRLCSVFPTSGSGPGV
;
A
#
# COMPACT_ATOMS: atom_id res chain seq x y z
N MET A 1 32.02 33.32 41.73
CA MET A 1 31.11 32.85 40.66
C MET A 1 30.12 33.97 40.42
N ARG A 2 30.16 34.60 39.24
CA ARG A 2 29.37 35.82 38.96
C ARG A 2 27.93 35.40 38.60
N ILE A 3 26.95 36.25 38.90
CA ILE A 3 25.52 36.03 38.59
C ILE A 3 25.30 35.69 37.09
N GLN A 4 26.18 36.20 36.21
CA GLN A 4 26.19 35.91 34.77
C GLN A 4 26.52 34.43 34.43
N ASP A 5 27.32 33.74 35.25
CA ASP A 5 27.69 32.34 35.01
C ASP A 5 26.48 31.41 35.30
N TYR A 6 25.66 31.77 36.30
CA TYR A 6 24.47 31.01 36.68
C TYR A 6 23.35 31.10 35.63
N THR A 7 23.13 32.28 35.03
CA THR A 7 22.12 32.43 33.98
C THR A 7 22.52 31.71 32.69
N ALA A 8 23.82 31.71 32.34
CA ALA A 8 24.34 30.97 31.20
C ALA A 8 24.18 29.45 31.37
N ILE A 9 24.53 28.90 32.54
CA ILE A 9 24.38 27.46 32.82
C ILE A 9 22.89 27.05 32.84
N SER A 10 22.04 27.87 33.45
CA SER A 10 20.60 27.58 33.54
C SER A 10 19.91 27.61 32.17
N SER A 11 20.25 28.59 31.33
CA SER A 11 19.71 28.68 29.96
C SER A 11 20.22 27.56 29.06
N ALA A 12 21.49 27.16 29.19
CA ALA A 12 22.03 26.00 28.48
C ALA A 12 21.30 24.70 28.87
N ALA A 13 21.05 24.47 30.16
CA ALA A 13 20.31 23.30 30.64
C ALA A 13 18.86 23.26 30.10
N VAL A 14 18.18 24.41 30.07
CA VAL A 14 16.84 24.55 29.50
C VAL A 14 16.86 24.26 27.99
N ALA A 15 17.83 24.81 27.24
CA ALA A 15 17.94 24.61 25.81
C ALA A 15 18.21 23.14 25.45
N VAL A 16 19.10 22.47 26.17
CA VAL A 16 19.36 21.03 25.97
C VAL A 16 18.11 20.20 26.27
N SER A 17 17.43 20.49 27.37
CA SER A 17 16.20 19.79 27.74
C SER A 17 15.10 19.98 26.70
N ALA A 18 14.93 21.21 26.19
CA ALA A 18 14.00 21.52 25.12
C ALA A 18 14.36 20.80 23.82
N ALA A 19 15.64 20.75 23.44
CA ALA A 19 16.11 20.04 22.26
C ALA A 19 15.87 18.53 22.36
N VAL A 20 16.13 17.92 23.52
CA VAL A 20 15.84 16.50 23.77
C VAL A 20 14.35 16.22 23.68
N TYR A 21 13.51 17.06 24.28
CA TYR A 21 12.06 16.94 24.21
C TYR A 21 11.54 17.09 22.77
N ALA A 22 12.03 18.09 22.03
CA ALA A 22 11.67 18.30 20.63
C ALA A 22 12.08 17.11 19.76
N ALA A 23 13.29 16.57 19.94
CA ALA A 23 13.75 15.37 19.23
C ALA A 23 12.91 14.14 19.58
N TYR A 24 12.49 13.99 20.84
CA TYR A 24 11.59 12.92 21.27
C TYR A 24 10.20 13.04 20.62
N GLN A 25 9.61 14.24 20.62
CA GLN A 25 8.30 14.48 20.01
C GLN A 25 8.33 14.31 18.49
N ALA A 26 9.38 14.79 17.82
CA ALA A 26 9.57 14.58 16.39
C ALA A 26 9.56 13.07 16.04
N ARG A 27 10.24 12.24 16.85
CA ARG A 27 10.23 10.78 16.65
C ARG A 27 8.85 10.15 16.85
N ILE A 28 8.06 10.63 17.80
CA ILE A 28 6.68 10.14 18.00
C ILE A 28 5.80 10.53 16.82
N GLN A 29 5.90 11.79 16.40
CA GLN A 29 5.10 12.33 15.31
C GLN A 29 5.38 11.60 13.99
N HIS A 30 6.66 11.40 13.64
CA HIS A 30 7.02 10.62 12.46
C HIS A 30 6.49 9.18 12.49
N ARG A 31 6.49 8.53 13.67
CA ARG A 31 5.90 7.19 13.79
C ARG A 31 4.39 7.23 13.52
N ARG A 32 3.68 8.24 14.03
CA ARG A 32 2.24 8.39 13.79
C ARG A 32 1.95 8.60 12.30
N GLU A 33 2.69 9.49 11.66
CA GLU A 33 2.60 9.76 10.22
C GLU A 33 2.82 8.49 9.39
N ASP A 34 3.82 7.67 9.73
CA ASP A 34 4.08 6.41 9.03
C ASP A 34 2.91 5.42 9.16
N PHE A 35 2.32 5.29 10.35
CA PHE A 35 1.15 4.43 10.56
C PHE A 35 -0.13 5.01 9.91
N GLU A 36 -0.28 6.32 9.88
CA GLU A 36 -1.38 7.00 9.18
C GLU A 36 -1.28 6.78 7.67
N LEU A 37 -0.09 6.90 7.09
CA LEU A 37 0.16 6.56 5.69
C LEU A 37 -0.15 5.09 5.40
N ALA A 38 0.29 4.16 6.27
CA ALA A 38 -0.05 2.75 6.11
C ALA A 38 -1.57 2.50 6.12
N ARG A 39 -2.31 3.16 7.03
CA ARG A 39 -3.78 3.07 7.07
C ARG A 39 -4.43 3.68 5.84
N SER A 40 -3.93 4.82 5.35
CA SER A 40 -4.49 5.46 4.16
C SER A 40 -4.28 4.61 2.90
N LEU A 41 -3.12 3.95 2.78
CA LEU A 41 -2.85 3.02 1.67
C LEU A 41 -3.78 1.79 1.72
N HIS A 42 -4.02 1.24 2.90
CA HIS A 42 -4.98 0.15 3.05
C HIS A 42 -6.42 0.61 2.76
N ALA A 43 -6.80 1.81 3.22
CA ALA A 43 -8.11 2.39 2.92
C ALA A 43 -8.30 2.62 1.41
N ASP A 44 -7.27 3.08 0.70
CA ASP A 44 -7.29 3.23 -0.76
C ASP A 44 -7.60 1.91 -1.48
N LEU A 45 -7.17 0.77 -0.93
CA LEU A 45 -7.45 -0.57 -1.47
C LEU A 45 -8.83 -1.13 -1.13
N THR A 46 -9.40 -0.71 0.01
CA THR A 46 -10.60 -1.33 0.61
C THR A 46 -11.83 -0.45 0.54
N THR A 47 -11.71 0.76 -0.01
CA THR A 47 -12.83 1.71 -0.13
C THR A 47 -12.90 2.33 -1.52
N GLY A 48 -14.02 2.99 -1.82
CA GLY A 48 -14.21 3.75 -3.06
C GLY A 48 -14.00 2.93 -4.33
N ALA A 49 -13.37 3.55 -5.33
CA ALA A 49 -13.22 2.97 -6.66
C ALA A 49 -12.41 1.66 -6.68
N ALA A 50 -11.43 1.47 -5.79
CA ALA A 50 -10.67 0.22 -5.74
C ALA A 50 -11.51 -0.92 -5.16
N ALA A 51 -12.35 -0.67 -4.16
CA ALA A 51 -13.28 -1.66 -3.63
C ALA A 51 -14.30 -2.09 -4.69
N GLU A 52 -14.89 -1.13 -5.40
CA GLU A 52 -15.81 -1.39 -6.51
C GLU A 52 -15.13 -2.16 -7.65
N ALA A 53 -13.90 -1.78 -8.01
CA ALA A 53 -13.12 -2.48 -9.01
C ALA A 53 -12.88 -3.94 -8.59
N ARG A 54 -12.51 -4.18 -7.33
CA ARG A 54 -12.28 -5.54 -6.82
C ARG A 54 -13.53 -6.41 -6.83
N ASP A 55 -14.68 -5.85 -6.46
CA ASP A 55 -15.96 -6.56 -6.50
C ASP A 55 -16.33 -6.94 -7.94
N LEU A 56 -16.19 -5.98 -8.86
CA LEU A 56 -16.45 -6.18 -10.28
C LEU A 56 -15.53 -7.24 -10.90
N LEU A 57 -14.22 -7.12 -10.68
CA LEU A 57 -13.22 -8.06 -11.17
C LEU A 57 -13.35 -9.42 -10.49
N GLY A 58 -13.66 -9.45 -9.20
CA GLY A 58 -13.89 -10.68 -8.45
C GLY A 58 -15.05 -11.47 -9.04
N THR A 59 -16.13 -10.80 -9.44
CA THR A 59 -17.24 -11.46 -10.14
C THR A 59 -16.79 -12.11 -11.44
N VAL A 60 -15.95 -11.44 -12.25
CA VAL A 60 -15.39 -12.02 -13.48
C VAL A 60 -14.53 -13.25 -13.17
N VAL A 61 -13.71 -13.19 -12.12
CA VAL A 61 -12.84 -14.30 -11.69
C VAL A 61 -13.66 -15.52 -11.26
N PHE A 62 -14.75 -15.33 -10.50
CA PHE A 62 -15.53 -16.44 -9.95
C PHE A 62 -16.59 -16.99 -10.91
N THR A 63 -17.10 -16.17 -11.82
CA THR A 63 -18.21 -16.55 -12.71
C THR A 63 -17.80 -16.68 -14.17
N GLU A 64 -16.55 -16.32 -14.50
CA GLU A 64 -16.04 -16.23 -15.87
C GLU A 64 -16.85 -15.28 -16.77
N SER A 65 -17.66 -14.41 -16.18
CA SER A 65 -18.56 -13.49 -16.86
C SER A 65 -18.68 -12.15 -16.12
N PRO A 66 -18.88 -11.04 -16.83
CA PRO A 66 -19.12 -9.75 -16.20
C PRO A 66 -20.51 -9.74 -15.54
N PRO A 67 -20.71 -8.93 -14.48
CA PRO A 67 -22.04 -8.70 -13.94
C PRO A 67 -23.00 -8.19 -15.02
N LYS A 68 -24.28 -8.53 -14.88
CA LYS A 68 -25.32 -8.12 -15.83
C LYS A 68 -25.31 -6.59 -16.01
N GLY A 69 -25.23 -6.16 -17.27
CA GLY A 69 -25.25 -4.74 -17.63
C GLY A 69 -23.88 -4.05 -17.58
N LYS A 70 -22.79 -4.78 -17.31
CA LYS A 70 -21.41 -4.25 -17.40
C LYS A 70 -20.78 -4.65 -18.73
N ALA A 71 -20.18 -3.69 -19.42
CA ALA A 71 -19.48 -3.88 -20.67
C ALA A 71 -18.01 -4.26 -20.44
N ALA A 72 -17.34 -4.80 -21.46
CA ALA A 72 -15.90 -5.07 -21.41
C ALA A 72 -15.06 -3.83 -21.06
N ALA A 73 -15.49 -2.65 -21.51
CA ALA A 73 -14.87 -1.37 -21.16
C ALA A 73 -14.91 -1.09 -19.64
N ASP A 74 -16.00 -1.45 -18.96
CA ASP A 74 -16.12 -1.28 -17.50
C ASP A 74 -15.14 -2.21 -16.76
N ILE A 75 -15.04 -3.47 -17.20
CA ILE A 75 -14.09 -4.44 -16.64
C ILE A 75 -12.65 -3.98 -16.86
N ARG A 76 -12.34 -3.45 -18.04
CA ARG A 76 -11.03 -2.88 -18.35
C ARG A 76 -10.71 -1.67 -17.45
N GLY A 77 -11.70 -0.80 -17.22
CA GLY A 77 -11.56 0.33 -16.30
C GLY A 77 -11.27 -0.12 -14.87
N ALA A 78 -11.99 -1.12 -14.37
CA ALA A 78 -11.75 -1.70 -13.06
C ALA A 78 -10.37 -2.39 -12.97
N TYR A 79 -9.96 -3.10 -14.02
CA TYR A 79 -8.65 -3.75 -14.11
C TYR A 79 -7.51 -2.77 -13.88
N PHE A 80 -7.49 -1.65 -14.60
CA PHE A 80 -6.48 -0.62 -14.42
C PHE A 80 -6.63 0.14 -13.10
N THR A 81 -7.86 0.38 -12.64
CA THR A 81 -8.11 1.02 -11.34
C THR A 81 -7.44 0.24 -10.21
N LEU A 82 -7.57 -1.09 -10.22
CA LEU A 82 -6.95 -1.93 -9.21
C LEU A 82 -5.42 -2.01 -9.37
N LEU A 83 -4.90 -2.12 -10.60
CA LEU A 83 -3.45 -2.10 -10.83
C LEU A 83 -2.82 -0.78 -10.35
N TRP A 84 -3.44 0.37 -10.63
CA TRP A 84 -2.95 1.66 -10.16
C TRP A 84 -3.06 1.83 -8.65
N CYS A 85 -4.05 1.21 -8.01
CA CYS A 85 -4.10 1.14 -6.55
C CYS A 85 -2.90 0.37 -6.01
N PHE A 86 -2.57 -0.79 -6.58
CA PHE A 86 -1.37 -1.52 -6.20
C PHE A 86 -0.07 -0.76 -6.49
N GLU A 87 -0.01 0.01 -7.57
CA GLU A 87 1.12 0.90 -7.85
C GLU A 87 1.31 1.96 -6.76
N ARG A 88 0.23 2.61 -6.31
CA ARG A 88 0.27 3.57 -5.19
C ARG A 88 0.69 2.90 -3.89
N ILE A 89 0.21 1.69 -3.61
CA ILE A 89 0.62 0.91 -2.44
C ILE A 89 2.10 0.57 -2.49
N GLU A 90 2.63 0.15 -3.64
CA GLU A 90 4.05 -0.15 -3.82
C GLU A 90 4.91 1.10 -3.58
N GLY A 91 4.54 2.24 -4.18
CA GLY A 91 5.23 3.51 -3.96
C GLY A 91 5.17 3.98 -2.50
N GLY A 92 4.00 3.86 -1.86
CA GLY A 92 3.81 4.21 -0.45
C GLY A 92 4.62 3.32 0.49
N ARG A 93 4.63 2.01 0.23
CA ARG A 93 5.43 1.02 0.96
C ARG A 93 6.93 1.32 0.84
N ARG A 94 7.41 1.65 -0.37
CA ARG A 94 8.80 2.02 -0.62
C ARG A 94 9.19 3.29 0.15
N SER A 95 8.34 4.32 0.11
CA SER A 95 8.53 5.54 0.92
C SER A 95 8.62 5.24 2.42
N LEU A 96 7.79 4.33 2.95
CA LEU A 96 7.87 3.91 4.35
C LEU A 96 9.18 3.16 4.66
N ALA A 97 9.67 2.33 3.73
CA ALA A 97 10.91 1.59 3.90
C ALA A 97 12.15 2.52 3.88
N ASP A 98 12.18 3.50 2.98
CA ASP A 98 13.33 4.40 2.78
C ASP A 98 13.49 5.45 3.88
N ARG A 99 12.43 5.76 4.65
CA ARG A 99 12.44 6.78 5.71
C ARG A 99 13.27 6.42 6.96
N ARG A 100 13.73 5.17 7.11
CA ARG A 100 14.43 4.72 8.32
C ARG A 100 15.87 4.26 8.00
N GLN A 101 16.85 4.81 8.71
CA GLN A 101 18.25 4.32 8.71
C GLN A 101 18.41 2.94 9.39
N SER A 102 17.35 2.41 10.03
CA SER A 102 17.33 1.13 10.74
C SER A 102 16.57 0.10 9.90
N LYS A 103 17.07 -1.15 9.90
CA LYS A 103 16.70 -2.26 9.01
C LYS A 103 15.20 -2.62 8.90
N THR A 104 14.33 -2.13 9.79
CA THR A 104 12.88 -2.41 9.72
C THR A 104 12.03 -1.24 10.21
N ASN A 105 11.12 -0.74 9.37
CA ASN A 105 10.06 0.21 9.77
C ASN A 105 8.80 -0.58 10.20
N PRO A 106 8.33 -0.48 11.46
CA PRO A 106 7.13 -1.18 11.92
C PRO A 106 5.87 -0.88 11.11
N ALA A 107 5.77 0.31 10.51
CA ALA A 107 4.63 0.67 9.66
C ALA A 107 4.61 -0.11 8.34
N VAL A 108 5.79 -0.51 7.81
CA VAL A 108 5.87 -1.39 6.63
C VAL A 108 5.32 -2.77 6.98
N LYS A 109 5.73 -3.34 8.12
CA LYS A 109 5.18 -4.63 8.57
C LYS A 109 3.67 -4.54 8.77
N PHE A 110 3.21 -3.47 9.42
CA PHE A 110 1.77 -3.25 9.63
C PHE A 110 1.00 -3.14 8.31
N LEU A 111 1.53 -2.43 7.32
CA LEU A 111 0.95 -2.39 5.98
C LEU A 111 0.93 -3.77 5.33
N ASP A 112 2.04 -4.50 5.38
CA ASP A 112 2.20 -5.84 4.80
C ASP A 112 1.17 -6.81 5.39
N ASP A 113 0.98 -6.79 6.72
CA ASP A 113 -0.01 -7.62 7.40
C ASP A 113 -1.45 -7.32 6.91
N LEU A 114 -1.76 -6.05 6.56
CA LEU A 114 -3.08 -5.65 6.07
C LEU A 114 -3.33 -6.03 4.62
N ILE A 115 -2.33 -5.90 3.75
CA ILE A 115 -2.51 -6.09 2.30
C ILE A 115 -2.14 -7.49 1.81
N GLY A 116 -1.48 -8.31 2.63
CA GLY A 116 -0.91 -9.59 2.19
C GLY A 116 -1.93 -10.50 1.52
N TRP A 117 -3.10 -10.69 2.13
CA TRP A 117 -4.17 -11.51 1.54
C TRP A 117 -4.66 -10.94 0.20
N HIS A 118 -4.74 -9.62 0.06
CA HIS A 118 -5.16 -8.98 -1.19
C HIS A 118 -4.15 -9.18 -2.31
N VAL A 119 -2.86 -9.03 -2.01
CA VAL A 119 -1.79 -9.26 -2.99
C VAL A 119 -1.76 -10.73 -3.41
N ASP A 120 -1.94 -11.65 -2.46
CA ASP A 120 -1.95 -13.09 -2.72
C ASP A 120 -3.12 -13.50 -3.61
N PHE A 121 -4.34 -13.04 -3.29
CA PHE A 121 -5.55 -13.27 -4.10
C PHE A 121 -5.35 -12.82 -5.55
N TRP A 122 -4.91 -11.57 -5.74
CA TRP A 122 -4.80 -11.00 -7.08
C TRP A 122 -3.59 -11.51 -7.87
N ARG A 123 -2.60 -12.15 -7.22
CA ARG A 123 -1.42 -12.71 -7.89
C ARG A 123 -1.83 -13.66 -8.99
N ASP A 124 -2.73 -14.58 -8.66
CA ASP A 124 -3.16 -15.64 -9.56
C ASP A 124 -4.35 -15.22 -10.42
N ASP A 125 -5.20 -14.32 -9.91
CA ASP A 125 -6.48 -14.00 -10.54
C ASP A 125 -6.42 -12.86 -11.56
N PHE A 126 -5.40 -11.98 -11.51
CA PHE A 126 -5.25 -10.97 -12.57
C PHE A 126 -5.01 -11.58 -13.95
N GLY A 127 -4.39 -12.76 -14.03
CA GLY A 127 -4.19 -13.47 -15.29
C GLY A 127 -5.52 -13.83 -15.95
N LYS A 128 -6.46 -14.37 -15.16
CA LYS A 128 -7.80 -14.74 -15.63
C LYS A 128 -8.58 -13.56 -16.18
N VAL A 129 -8.55 -12.41 -15.50
CA VAL A 129 -9.21 -11.19 -15.99
C VAL A 129 -8.57 -10.70 -17.28
N ARG A 130 -7.23 -10.73 -17.37
CA ARG A 130 -6.50 -10.32 -18.58
C ARG A 130 -6.85 -11.23 -19.77
N ASP A 131 -6.90 -12.54 -19.55
CA ASP A 131 -7.23 -13.52 -20.58
C ASP A 131 -8.69 -13.39 -21.03
N TRP A 132 -9.61 -13.09 -20.10
CA TRP A 132 -10.99 -12.75 -20.43
C TRP A 132 -11.09 -11.47 -21.27
N LEU A 133 -10.33 -10.42 -20.90
CA LEU A 133 -10.29 -9.15 -21.65
C LEU A 133 -9.71 -9.33 -23.06
N ALA A 134 -8.72 -10.22 -23.24
CA ALA A 134 -8.13 -10.51 -24.54
C ALA A 134 -9.09 -11.17 -25.53
N GLN A 135 -10.15 -11.81 -25.04
CA GLN A 135 -11.20 -12.42 -25.87
C GLN A 135 -12.29 -11.43 -26.30
N GLN A 136 -12.26 -10.19 -25.77
CA GLN A 136 -13.25 -9.18 -26.09
C GLN A 136 -12.90 -8.45 -27.42
N PRO A 137 -13.88 -7.82 -28.10
CA PRO A 137 -13.65 -7.12 -29.37
C PRO A 137 -12.54 -6.06 -29.33
N ASP A 138 -12.34 -5.44 -28.17
CA ASP A 138 -11.32 -4.40 -27.96
C ASP A 138 -9.89 -4.97 -27.79
N GLY A 139 -9.72 -6.28 -27.89
CA GLY A 139 -8.43 -6.96 -27.89
C GLY A 139 -7.68 -6.98 -26.55
N PRO A 140 -6.41 -7.42 -26.57
CA PRO A 140 -5.59 -7.58 -25.37
C PRO A 140 -5.25 -6.25 -24.69
N VAL A 141 -4.99 -6.34 -23.39
CA VAL A 141 -4.59 -5.20 -22.56
C VAL A 141 -3.07 -5.01 -22.60
N SER A 142 -2.60 -3.78 -22.78
CA SER A 142 -1.20 -3.42 -22.58
C SER A 142 -1.01 -2.89 -21.16
N ASP A 143 -0.51 -3.74 -20.26
CA ASP A 143 -0.46 -3.49 -18.81
C ASP A 143 0.96 -3.50 -18.22
N SER A 144 1.99 -3.76 -19.03
CA SER A 144 3.37 -4.04 -18.57
C SER A 144 3.90 -3.06 -17.50
N ALA A 145 3.70 -1.75 -17.68
CA ALA A 145 4.15 -0.73 -16.74
C ALA A 145 3.42 -0.82 -15.38
N SER A 146 2.08 -0.91 -15.41
CA SER A 146 1.26 -1.00 -14.19
C SER A 146 1.42 -2.36 -13.50
N ARG A 147 1.63 -3.43 -14.28
CA ARG A 147 1.86 -4.78 -13.77
C ARG A 147 3.19 -4.90 -13.03
N ALA A 148 4.24 -4.22 -13.50
CA ALA A 148 5.55 -4.26 -12.87
C ALA A 148 5.54 -3.81 -11.39
N ALA A 149 4.67 -2.87 -11.02
CA ALA A 149 4.53 -2.46 -9.62
C ALA A 149 3.86 -3.54 -8.76
N PHE A 150 2.82 -4.18 -9.30
CA PHE A 150 2.18 -5.31 -8.64
C PHE A 150 3.13 -6.51 -8.50
N ASP A 151 3.93 -6.82 -9.51
CA ASP A 151 4.90 -7.92 -9.44
C ASP A 151 5.99 -7.66 -8.38
N ARG A 152 6.41 -6.40 -8.21
CA ARG A 152 7.29 -6.00 -7.10
C ARG A 152 6.64 -6.24 -5.74
N LEU A 153 5.36 -5.92 -5.57
CA LEU A 153 4.63 -6.26 -4.35
C LEU A 153 4.61 -7.79 -4.16
N CYS A 154 4.21 -8.55 -5.19
CA CYS A 154 4.18 -10.01 -5.12
C CYS A 154 5.51 -10.63 -4.71
N SER A 155 6.66 -10.05 -5.10
CA SER A 155 7.99 -10.54 -4.73
C SER A 155 8.31 -10.46 -3.23
N VAL A 156 7.58 -9.61 -2.50
CA VAL A 156 7.75 -9.39 -1.06
C VAL A 156 6.85 -10.32 -0.24
N PHE A 157 5.69 -10.70 -0.79
CA PHE A 157 4.76 -11.61 -0.13
C PHE A 157 5.06 -13.05 -0.55
N PRO A 158 5.47 -13.96 0.35
CA PRO A 158 5.57 -15.36 -0.03
C PRO A 158 4.20 -15.88 -0.47
N THR A 159 4.15 -16.78 -1.47
CA THR A 159 2.94 -17.53 -1.77
C THR A 159 2.49 -18.25 -0.50
N SER A 160 1.30 -17.90 -0.01
CA SER A 160 0.67 -18.70 1.03
C SER A 160 0.44 -20.08 0.42
N GLY A 161 1.23 -21.08 0.81
CA GLY A 161 0.98 -22.45 0.39
C GLY A 161 -0.48 -22.77 0.67
N SER A 162 -1.21 -23.18 -0.38
CA SER A 162 -2.64 -23.41 -0.36
C SER A 162 -3.09 -24.15 0.90
N GLY A 163 -4.07 -23.60 1.63
CA GLY A 163 -4.85 -24.36 2.61
C GLY A 163 -5.78 -23.52 3.49
N PRO A 164 -6.93 -24.08 3.93
CA PRO A 164 -7.89 -24.91 3.20
C PRO A 164 -9.09 -24.07 2.71
N GLY A 165 -9.85 -24.65 1.78
CA GLY A 165 -11.10 -24.08 1.30
C GLY A 165 -12.09 -23.77 2.43
N VAL A 166 -12.81 -22.67 2.24
CA VAL A 166 -14.12 -22.45 2.85
C VAL A 166 -15.16 -23.01 1.90
#